data_AF-A0A497EIQ0-F1
#
_entry.id   AF-A0A497EIQ0-F1
#
_cell.length_a   1.000
_cell.length_b   1.000
_cell.length_c   1.000
_cell.angle_alpha   90.00
_cell.angle_beta   90.00
_cell.angle_gamma   90.00
#
_symmetry.space_group_name_H-M   'P 1'
#
loop_
_entity.id
_entity.type
_entity.pdbx_description
1 polymer ?
#
loop_
_entity_poly.entity_id
_entity_poly.type
_entity_poly.pdbx_seq_one_letter_code
_entity_poly.pdbx_strand_id
1 'polypeptide(L)'
;MKKIIIISVVVIICIFSSAITTYFFVEQANKNKIKSLQAKYEEEQSDLNNQIQNLTNQIVLFRNLNTKQHNYIKQIAKGLEEMYVAGKNEGIANGYYDEASDSYEKNDFYWCNIYAGYADAYYSYASQEYRDAKAFFNKALEYATSNSTKQLAQLLLNLNELEAQISSEMHETNEYFASACYYYYTGNYDMGDAEIDEMNKHIKTHDELVPKENDLWSSIDALLENFS
;
A
#
# COMPACT_ATOMS: atom_id res chain seq x y z
N MET A 1 -101.16 39.00 5.38
CA MET A 1 -100.38 38.32 4.31
C MET A 1 -98.98 38.92 4.10
N LYS A 2 -98.80 40.24 3.86
CA LYS A 2 -97.46 40.84 3.63
C LYS A 2 -96.41 40.59 4.74
N LYS A 3 -96.78 40.64 6.04
CA LYS A 3 -95.84 40.41 7.16
C LYS A 3 -95.29 38.98 7.24
N ILE A 4 -96.09 37.97 6.88
CA ILE A 4 -95.67 36.56 6.92
C ILE A 4 -94.67 36.26 5.81
N ILE A 5 -94.87 36.83 4.62
CA ILE A 5 -93.95 36.69 3.48
C ILE A 5 -92.57 37.31 3.80
N ILE A 6 -92.55 38.48 4.47
CA ILE A 6 -91.30 39.15 4.85
C ILE A 6 -90.50 38.30 5.86
N ILE A 7 -91.17 37.72 6.86
CA ILE A 7 -90.50 36.86 7.87
C ILE A 7 -89.93 35.60 7.21
N SER A 8 -90.68 34.94 6.33
CA SER A 8 -90.20 33.76 5.61
C SER A 8 -89.00 34.07 4.71
N VAL A 9 -88.99 35.21 4.02
CA VAL A 9 -87.86 35.63 3.18
C VAL A 9 -86.62 35.92 4.04
N VAL A 10 -86.78 36.58 5.19
CA VAL A 10 -85.66 36.87 6.11
C VAL A 10 -85.05 35.58 6.68
N VAL A 11 -85.89 34.62 7.09
CA VAL A 11 -85.41 33.31 7.59
C VAL A 11 -84.65 32.54 6.51
N ILE A 12 -85.15 32.53 5.27
CA ILE A 12 -84.46 31.91 4.13
C ILE A 12 -83.11 32.58 3.89
N ILE A 13 -83.04 33.92 3.88
CA ILE A 13 -81.78 34.66 3.70
C ILE A 13 -80.77 34.33 4.81
N CYS A 14 -81.21 34.24 6.07
CA CYS A 14 -80.34 33.87 7.19
C CYS A 14 -79.81 32.43 7.09
N ILE A 15 -80.64 31.48 6.67
CA ILE A 15 -80.21 30.09 6.46
C ILE A 15 -79.20 30.03 5.31
N PHE A 16 -79.49 30.67 4.17
CA PHE A 16 -78.57 30.72 3.04
C PHE A 16 -77.25 31.43 3.38
N SER A 17 -77.29 32.56 4.09
CA SER A 17 -76.07 33.29 4.47
C SER A 17 -75.21 32.49 5.45
N SER A 18 -75.84 31.76 6.40
CA SER A 18 -75.13 30.86 7.33
C SER A 18 -74.52 29.64 6.62
N ALA A 19 -75.21 29.05 5.64
CA ALA A 19 -74.70 27.95 4.85
C ALA A 19 -73.52 28.37 3.97
N ILE A 20 -73.61 29.55 3.34
CA ILE A 20 -72.54 30.13 2.51
C ILE A 20 -71.30 30.44 3.36
N THR A 21 -71.47 31.06 4.54
CA THR A 21 -70.33 31.33 5.43
C THR A 21 -69.70 30.03 5.93
N THR A 22 -70.50 29.04 6.33
CA THR A 22 -69.98 27.72 6.74
C THR A 22 -69.19 27.05 5.64
N TYR A 23 -69.70 27.08 4.39
CA TYR A 23 -68.99 26.56 3.22
C TYR A 23 -67.62 27.25 3.04
N PHE A 24 -67.57 28.58 3.08
CA PHE A 24 -66.30 29.32 2.95
C PHE A 24 -65.31 29.02 4.08
N PHE A 25 -65.78 28.89 5.32
CA PHE A 25 -64.93 28.51 6.45
C PHE A 25 -64.35 27.10 6.28
N VAL A 26 -65.17 26.14 5.87
CA VAL A 26 -64.72 24.76 5.60
C VAL A 26 -63.76 24.71 4.43
N GLU A 27 -64.03 25.44 3.35
CA GLU A 27 -63.14 25.54 2.19
C GLU A 27 -61.77 26.13 2.58
N GLN A 28 -61.76 27.20 3.38
CA GLN A 28 -60.54 27.82 3.87
C GLN A 28 -59.75 26.91 4.82
N ALA A 29 -60.44 26.22 5.73
CA ALA A 29 -59.82 25.24 6.62
C ALA A 29 -59.17 24.09 5.83
N ASN A 30 -59.86 23.58 4.80
CA ASN A 30 -59.31 22.55 3.91
C ASN A 30 -58.10 23.04 3.11
N LYS A 31 -58.14 24.26 2.56
CA LYS A 31 -56.99 24.88 1.89
C LYS A 31 -55.78 25.00 2.80
N ASN A 32 -55.98 25.44 4.05
CA ASN A 32 -54.90 25.54 5.03
C ASN A 32 -54.32 24.17 5.38
N LYS A 33 -55.18 23.15 5.55
CA LYS A 33 -54.74 21.77 5.81
C LYS A 33 -53.92 21.21 4.65
N ILE A 34 -54.39 21.39 3.40
CA ILE A 34 -53.67 20.96 2.20
C ILE A 34 -52.28 21.62 2.14
N LYS A 35 -52.19 22.95 2.33
CA LYS A 35 -50.91 23.65 2.37
C LYS A 35 -49.97 23.10 3.45
N SER A 36 -50.48 22.83 4.65
CA SER A 36 -49.66 22.27 5.73
C SER A 36 -49.13 20.87 5.41
N LEU A 37 -49.92 20.05 4.71
CA LEU A 37 -49.51 18.71 4.28
C LEU A 37 -48.49 18.77 3.14
N GLN A 38 -48.66 19.71 2.20
CA GLN A 38 -47.69 19.95 1.14
C GLN A 38 -46.33 20.38 1.70
N ALA A 39 -46.32 21.33 2.64
CA ALA A 39 -45.09 21.78 3.28
C ALA A 39 -44.37 20.64 4.03
N LYS A 40 -45.10 19.79 4.77
CA LYS A 40 -44.52 18.61 5.44
C LYS A 40 -43.95 17.61 4.45
N TYR A 41 -44.66 17.34 3.36
CA TYR A 41 -44.20 16.45 2.32
C TYR A 41 -42.92 16.96 1.64
N GLU A 42 -42.85 18.27 1.35
CA GLU A 42 -41.65 18.90 0.78
C GLU A 42 -40.45 18.84 1.74
N GLU A 43 -40.69 19.02 3.05
CA GLU A 43 -39.67 18.88 4.10
C GLU A 43 -39.15 17.44 4.20
N GLU A 44 -40.05 16.45 4.27
CA GLU A 44 -39.69 15.02 4.30
C GLU A 44 -38.93 14.61 3.02
N GLN A 45 -39.35 15.11 1.86
CA GLN A 45 -38.68 14.84 0.59
C GLN A 45 -37.28 15.48 0.56
N SER A 46 -37.11 16.69 1.10
CA SER A 46 -35.81 17.33 1.21
C SER A 46 -34.86 16.57 2.13
N ASP A 47 -35.34 16.13 3.31
CA ASP A 47 -34.54 15.34 4.25
C ASP A 47 -34.12 14.00 3.66
N LEU A 48 -35.05 13.28 3.01
CA LEU A 48 -34.74 12.03 2.33
C LEU A 48 -33.68 12.21 1.24
N ASN A 49 -33.78 13.28 0.44
CA ASN A 49 -32.78 13.57 -0.58
C ASN A 49 -31.39 13.86 0.01
N ASN A 50 -31.33 14.56 1.15
CA ASN A 50 -30.08 14.79 1.88
C ASN A 50 -29.48 13.48 2.40
N GLN A 51 -30.30 12.58 2.95
CA GLN A 51 -29.86 11.26 3.40
C GLN A 51 -29.33 10.41 2.24
N ILE A 52 -30.03 10.38 1.10
CA ILE A 52 -29.59 9.67 -0.11
C ILE A 52 -28.25 10.21 -0.62
N GLN A 53 -28.08 11.53 -0.64
CA GLN A 53 -26.82 12.15 -1.06
C GLN A 53 -25.66 11.77 -0.12
N ASN A 54 -25.89 11.81 1.19
CA ASN A 54 -24.90 11.41 2.17
C ASN A 54 -24.50 9.93 2.01
N LEU A 55 -25.48 9.04 1.87
CA LEU A 55 -25.24 7.62 1.64
C LEU A 55 -24.45 7.37 0.35
N THR A 56 -24.78 8.09 -0.73
CA THR A 56 -24.07 8.02 -2.01
C THR A 56 -22.60 8.42 -1.85
N ASN A 57 -22.33 9.52 -1.13
CA ASN A 57 -20.97 9.96 -0.85
C ASN A 57 -20.19 8.91 -0.04
N GLN A 58 -20.82 8.30 0.97
CA GLN A 58 -20.21 7.23 1.78
C GLN A 58 -19.90 5.98 0.94
N ILE A 59 -20.80 5.57 0.04
CA ILE A 59 -20.58 4.43 -0.87
C ILE A 59 -19.38 4.70 -1.80
N VAL A 60 -19.26 5.92 -2.34
CA VAL A 60 -18.14 6.31 -3.19
C VAL A 60 -16.83 6.28 -2.40
N LEU A 61 -16.81 6.84 -1.18
CA LEU A 61 -15.65 6.80 -0.30
C LEU A 61 -15.22 5.34 -0.03
N PHE A 62 -16.16 4.48 0.34
CA PHE A 62 -15.89 3.07 0.63
C PHE A 62 -15.32 2.32 -0.58
N ARG A 63 -15.87 2.53 -1.78
CA ARG A 63 -15.33 1.92 -3.02
C ARG A 63 -13.91 2.37 -3.32
N ASN A 64 -13.61 3.66 -3.10
CA ASN A 64 -12.28 4.20 -3.31
C ASN A 64 -11.27 3.61 -2.30
N LEU A 65 -11.66 3.48 -1.03
CA LEU A 65 -10.83 2.85 0.00
C LEU A 65 -10.54 1.38 -0.31
N ASN A 66 -11.56 0.61 -0.71
CA ASN A 66 -11.38 -0.79 -1.11
C ASN A 66 -10.45 -0.94 -2.31
N THR A 67 -10.60 -0.08 -3.32
CA THR A 67 -9.71 -0.10 -4.50
C THR A 67 -8.26 0.18 -4.10
N LYS A 68 -8.04 1.17 -3.24
CA LYS A 68 -6.70 1.48 -2.72
C LYS A 68 -6.12 0.30 -1.92
N GLN A 69 -6.90 -0.29 -1.02
CA GLN A 69 -6.44 -1.43 -0.22
C GLN A 69 -6.11 -2.65 -1.09
N HIS A 70 -6.93 -2.95 -2.10
CA HIS A 70 -6.64 -4.03 -3.04
C HIS A 70 -5.33 -3.79 -3.80
N ASN A 71 -5.13 -2.57 -4.30
CA ASN A 71 -3.90 -2.21 -5.00
C ASN A 71 -2.68 -2.25 -4.07
N TYR A 72 -2.81 -1.79 -2.82
CA TYR A 72 -1.77 -1.87 -1.81
C TYR A 72 -1.28 -3.32 -1.64
N ILE A 73 -2.21 -4.25 -1.34
CA ILE A 73 -1.89 -5.67 -1.12
C ILE A 73 -1.21 -6.26 -2.36
N LYS A 74 -1.73 -5.96 -3.55
CA LYS A 74 -1.17 -6.43 -4.81
C LYS A 74 0.27 -5.97 -5.02
N GLN A 75 0.60 -4.72 -4.71
CA GLN A 75 1.97 -4.22 -4.86
C GLN A 75 2.91 -4.81 -3.80
N ILE A 76 2.48 -4.92 -2.54
CA ILE A 76 3.27 -5.58 -1.50
C ILE A 76 3.60 -7.03 -1.91
N ALA A 77 2.61 -7.80 -2.35
CA ALA A 77 2.81 -9.19 -2.75
C ALA A 77 3.84 -9.32 -3.89
N LYS A 78 3.78 -8.43 -4.88
CA LYS A 78 4.76 -8.40 -5.98
C LYS A 78 6.17 -8.05 -5.50
N GLY A 79 6.31 -7.05 -4.63
CA GLY A 79 7.63 -6.71 -4.07
C GLY A 79 8.23 -7.86 -3.29
N LEU A 80 7.42 -8.56 -2.48
CA LEU A 80 7.86 -9.75 -1.74
C LEU A 80 8.20 -10.94 -2.66
N GLU A 81 7.52 -11.08 -3.80
CA GLU A 81 7.85 -12.10 -4.80
C GLU A 81 9.25 -11.89 -5.38
N GLU A 82 9.60 -10.64 -5.76
CA GLU A 82 10.96 -10.33 -6.25
C GLU A 82 12.01 -10.49 -5.15
N MET A 83 11.74 -10.05 -3.91
CA MET A 83 12.65 -10.29 -2.77
C MET A 83 12.89 -11.80 -2.53
N TYR A 84 11.86 -12.63 -2.70
CA TYR A 84 12.01 -14.08 -2.59
C TYR A 84 12.89 -14.66 -3.71
N VAL A 85 12.78 -14.16 -4.94
CA VAL A 85 13.68 -14.54 -6.03
C VAL A 85 15.12 -14.11 -5.73
N ALA A 86 15.31 -12.89 -5.22
CA ALA A 86 16.62 -12.39 -4.79
C ALA A 86 17.25 -13.30 -3.73
N GLY A 87 16.55 -13.62 -2.65
CA GLY A 87 17.05 -14.50 -1.59
C GLY A 87 17.39 -15.93 -2.08
N LYS A 88 16.71 -16.43 -3.11
CA LYS A 88 17.12 -17.70 -3.76
C LYS A 88 18.45 -17.58 -4.49
N ASN A 89 18.68 -16.48 -5.19
CA ASN A 89 19.96 -16.24 -5.86
C ASN A 89 21.08 -16.06 -4.85
N GLU A 90 20.85 -15.37 -3.73
CA GLU A 90 21.82 -15.27 -2.63
C GLU A 90 22.14 -16.63 -2.03
N GLY A 91 21.14 -17.49 -1.80
CA GLY A 91 21.37 -18.85 -1.31
C GLY A 91 22.26 -19.67 -2.25
N ILE A 92 22.13 -19.49 -3.57
CA ILE A 92 23.02 -20.14 -4.56
C ILE A 92 24.41 -19.50 -4.53
N ALA A 93 24.49 -18.17 -4.45
CA ALA A 93 25.74 -17.42 -4.37
C ALA A 93 26.57 -17.83 -3.15
N ASN A 94 25.93 -17.93 -1.98
CA ASN A 94 26.55 -18.41 -0.73
C ASN A 94 27.17 -19.81 -0.93
N GLY A 95 26.46 -20.72 -1.60
CA GLY A 95 26.99 -22.05 -1.89
C GLY A 95 28.24 -22.02 -2.76
N TYR A 96 28.30 -21.15 -3.78
CA TYR A 96 29.51 -20.99 -4.60
C TYR A 96 30.63 -20.25 -3.87
N TYR A 97 30.29 -19.30 -3.01
CA TYR A 97 31.27 -18.62 -2.15
C TYR A 97 31.98 -19.63 -1.24
N ASP A 98 31.23 -20.51 -0.58
CA ASP A 98 31.79 -21.56 0.27
C ASP A 98 32.75 -22.49 -0.50
N GLU A 99 32.38 -22.92 -1.72
CA GLU A 99 33.23 -23.74 -2.60
C GLU A 99 34.47 -22.98 -3.08
N ALA A 100 34.36 -21.67 -3.32
CA ALA A 100 35.49 -20.81 -3.66
C ALA A 100 36.47 -20.69 -2.51
N SER A 101 35.97 -20.45 -1.29
CA SER A 101 36.77 -20.39 -0.07
C SER A 101 37.50 -21.71 0.22
N ASP A 102 36.82 -22.85 0.13
CA ASP A 102 37.45 -24.17 0.31
C ASP A 102 38.53 -24.45 -0.74
N SER A 103 38.29 -24.07 -2.01
CA SER A 103 39.29 -24.17 -3.07
C SER A 103 40.50 -23.28 -2.80
N TYR A 104 40.27 -22.06 -2.32
CA TYR A 104 41.33 -21.11 -1.94
C TYR A 104 42.20 -21.65 -0.80
N GLU A 105 41.60 -22.19 0.26
CA GLU A 105 42.32 -22.80 1.39
C GLU A 105 43.21 -23.99 0.97
N LYS A 106 42.79 -24.72 -0.08
CA LYS A 106 43.55 -25.82 -0.68
C LYS A 106 44.62 -25.37 -1.67
N ASN A 107 44.76 -24.07 -1.92
CA ASN A 107 45.59 -23.47 -2.98
C ASN A 107 45.18 -23.95 -4.39
N ASP A 108 43.94 -24.39 -4.57
CA ASP A 108 43.38 -24.72 -5.89
C ASP A 108 42.76 -23.46 -6.51
N PHE A 109 43.64 -22.54 -6.90
CA PHE A 109 43.25 -21.22 -7.36
C PHE A 109 42.47 -21.22 -8.69
N TYR A 110 42.60 -22.29 -9.48
CA TYR A 110 41.81 -22.45 -10.70
C TYR A 110 40.32 -22.62 -10.38
N TRP A 111 39.99 -23.55 -9.47
CA TRP A 111 38.60 -23.76 -9.06
C TRP A 111 38.08 -22.63 -8.19
N CYS A 112 38.92 -22.03 -7.34
CA CYS A 112 38.54 -20.82 -6.61
C CYS A 112 38.04 -19.72 -7.57
N ASN A 113 38.80 -19.41 -8.63
CA ASN A 113 38.41 -18.38 -9.60
C ASN A 113 37.05 -18.67 -10.24
N ILE A 114 36.79 -19.93 -10.61
CA ILE A 114 35.53 -20.34 -11.23
C ILE A 114 34.36 -20.18 -10.25
N TYR A 115 34.49 -20.68 -9.03
CA TYR A 115 33.41 -20.63 -8.04
C TYR A 115 33.14 -19.21 -7.56
N ALA A 116 34.18 -18.41 -7.31
CA ALA A 116 34.02 -16.99 -6.97
C ALA A 116 33.31 -16.23 -8.09
N GLY A 117 33.65 -16.51 -9.36
CA GLY A 117 32.94 -15.91 -10.51
C GLY A 117 31.46 -16.32 -10.62
N TYR A 118 31.09 -17.53 -10.17
CA TYR A 118 29.67 -17.89 -10.06
C TYR A 118 28.97 -17.19 -8.90
N ALA A 119 29.62 -17.08 -7.73
CA ALA A 119 29.08 -16.35 -6.59
C ALA A 119 28.82 -14.88 -6.95
N ASP A 120 29.80 -14.22 -7.58
CA ASP A 120 29.69 -12.88 -8.19
C ASP A 120 28.39 -12.75 -9.01
N ALA A 121 28.23 -13.60 -10.03
CA ALA A 121 27.09 -13.49 -10.94
C ALA A 121 25.74 -13.63 -10.20
N TYR A 122 25.63 -14.54 -9.24
CA TYR A 122 24.39 -14.74 -8.50
C TYR A 122 24.10 -13.63 -7.48
N TYR A 123 25.11 -13.06 -6.82
CA TYR A 123 24.93 -11.85 -6.00
C TYR A 123 24.52 -10.63 -6.85
N SER A 124 25.08 -10.51 -8.06
CA SER A 124 24.67 -9.48 -9.02
C SER A 124 23.19 -9.62 -9.40
N TYR A 125 22.73 -10.84 -9.67
CA TYR A 125 21.31 -11.12 -9.92
C TYR A 125 20.45 -10.79 -8.70
N ALA A 126 20.85 -11.19 -7.50
CA ALA A 126 20.13 -10.84 -6.27
C ALA A 126 20.00 -9.32 -6.08
N SER A 127 21.08 -8.57 -6.25
CA SER A 127 21.08 -7.11 -6.14
C SER A 127 20.08 -6.46 -7.11
N GLN A 128 20.01 -6.97 -8.35
CA GLN A 128 19.08 -6.47 -9.35
C GLN A 128 17.61 -6.77 -8.98
N GLU A 129 17.31 -7.98 -8.52
CA GLU A 129 15.94 -8.35 -8.13
C GLU A 129 15.44 -7.54 -6.93
N TYR A 130 16.30 -7.27 -5.94
CA TYR A 130 15.98 -6.30 -4.89
C TYR A 130 15.71 -4.91 -5.49
N ARG A 131 16.53 -4.41 -6.42
CA ARG A 131 16.25 -3.11 -7.06
C ARG A 131 14.91 -3.08 -7.80
N ASP A 132 14.47 -4.20 -8.38
CA ASP A 132 13.20 -4.29 -9.09
C ASP A 132 11.99 -4.30 -8.12
N ALA A 133 12.12 -4.95 -6.96
CA ALA A 133 11.11 -4.92 -5.89
C ALA A 133 10.79 -3.49 -5.41
N LYS A 134 11.77 -2.58 -5.46
CA LYS A 134 11.64 -1.16 -5.05
C LYS A 134 10.46 -0.46 -5.70
N ALA A 135 10.22 -0.70 -6.99
CA ALA A 135 9.14 -0.04 -7.73
C ALA A 135 7.75 -0.45 -7.19
N PHE A 136 7.62 -1.69 -6.73
CA PHE A 136 6.37 -2.18 -6.15
C PHE A 136 6.14 -1.59 -4.76
N PHE A 137 7.15 -1.55 -3.88
CA PHE A 137 6.98 -0.96 -2.55
C PHE A 137 6.70 0.55 -2.59
N ASN A 138 7.30 1.29 -3.53
CA ASN A 138 6.95 2.70 -3.77
C ASN A 138 5.47 2.88 -4.16
N LYS A 139 4.97 2.05 -5.09
CA LYS A 139 3.54 2.08 -5.45
C LYS A 139 2.63 1.66 -4.30
N ALA A 140 3.06 0.70 -3.47
CA ALA A 140 2.32 0.33 -2.27
C ALA A 140 2.18 1.52 -1.32
N LEU A 141 3.24 2.32 -1.14
CA LEU A 141 3.20 3.52 -0.31
C LEU A 141 2.15 4.54 -0.77
N GLU A 142 1.98 4.72 -2.08
CA GLU A 142 0.94 5.59 -2.67
C GLU A 142 -0.49 5.09 -2.41
N TYR A 143 -0.68 3.77 -2.32
CA TYR A 143 -1.97 3.15 -2.06
C TYR A 143 -2.29 2.94 -0.58
N ALA A 144 -1.35 3.20 0.33
CA ALA A 144 -1.54 3.05 1.77
C ALA A 144 -2.73 3.90 2.27
N THR A 145 -3.64 3.28 3.01
CA THR A 145 -4.86 3.93 3.54
C THR A 145 -4.79 4.20 5.04
N SER A 146 -3.79 3.66 5.73
CA SER A 146 -3.55 3.84 7.16
C SER A 146 -2.07 4.09 7.47
N ASN A 147 -1.78 4.64 8.64
CA ASN A 147 -0.41 4.85 9.11
C ASN A 147 0.38 3.54 9.16
N SER A 148 -0.24 2.46 9.63
CA SER A 148 0.44 1.18 9.76
C SER A 148 0.76 0.57 8.38
N THR A 149 -0.17 0.62 7.41
CA THR A 149 0.12 0.18 6.03
C THR A 149 1.21 1.03 5.36
N LYS A 150 1.25 2.33 5.68
CA LYS A 150 2.28 3.24 5.17
C LYS A 150 3.64 2.90 5.78
N GLN A 151 3.68 2.64 7.08
CA GLN A 151 4.89 2.25 7.79
C GLN A 151 5.44 0.91 7.30
N LEU A 152 4.57 -0.09 7.08
CA LEU A 152 5.00 -1.39 6.55
C LEU A 152 5.61 -1.25 5.16
N ALA A 153 4.97 -0.52 4.25
CA ALA A 153 5.51 -0.28 2.91
C ALA A 153 6.85 0.46 2.95
N GLN A 154 7.01 1.43 3.87
CA GLN A 154 8.27 2.15 4.04
C GLN A 154 9.38 1.26 4.60
N LEU A 155 9.08 0.42 5.58
CA LEU A 155 10.06 -0.51 6.14
C LEU A 155 10.53 -1.53 5.10
N LEU A 156 9.61 -2.11 4.33
CA LEU A 156 9.95 -3.03 3.24
C LEU A 156 10.75 -2.34 2.13
N LEU A 157 10.42 -1.09 1.79
CA LEU A 157 11.21 -0.29 0.85
C LEU A 157 12.64 -0.09 1.35
N ASN A 158 12.81 0.30 2.62
CA ASN A 158 14.13 0.55 3.22
C ASN A 158 14.94 -0.75 3.33
N LEU A 159 14.31 -1.85 3.75
CA LEU A 159 14.92 -3.16 3.86
C LEU A 159 15.44 -3.58 2.48
N ASN A 160 14.58 -3.54 1.47
CA ASN A 160 14.94 -3.89 0.12
C ASN A 160 16.09 -3.03 -0.47
N GLU A 161 16.15 -1.74 -0.15
CA GLU A 161 17.27 -0.89 -0.56
C GLU A 161 18.59 -1.28 0.12
N LEU A 162 18.52 -1.75 1.36
CA LEU A 162 19.67 -2.21 2.12
C LEU A 162 20.14 -3.59 1.64
N GLU A 163 19.21 -4.52 1.42
CA GLU A 163 19.49 -5.83 0.84
C GLU A 163 20.16 -5.70 -0.53
N ALA A 164 19.66 -4.82 -1.40
CA ALA A 164 20.31 -4.52 -2.69
C ALA A 164 21.76 -4.02 -2.54
N GLN A 165 22.07 -3.29 -1.46
CA GLN A 165 23.43 -2.84 -1.16
C GLN A 165 24.28 -4.00 -0.65
N ILE A 166 23.77 -4.79 0.30
CA ILE A 166 24.44 -5.98 0.84
C ILE A 166 24.82 -6.94 -0.30
N SER A 167 23.89 -7.32 -1.17
CA SER A 167 24.20 -8.19 -2.31
C SER A 167 25.16 -7.53 -3.31
N SER A 168 25.13 -6.20 -3.45
CA SER A 168 26.09 -5.48 -4.31
C SER A 168 27.50 -5.52 -3.75
N GLU A 169 27.68 -5.36 -2.43
CA GLU A 169 28.99 -5.48 -1.78
C GLU A 169 29.51 -6.92 -1.89
N MET A 170 28.64 -7.92 -1.79
CA MET A 170 29.01 -9.32 -1.97
C MET A 170 29.33 -9.69 -3.43
N HIS A 171 28.66 -9.06 -4.40
CA HIS A 171 29.02 -9.13 -5.82
C HIS A 171 30.45 -8.63 -6.04
N GLU A 172 30.77 -7.41 -5.60
CA GLU A 172 32.11 -6.82 -5.71
C GLU A 172 33.16 -7.66 -4.97
N THR A 173 32.84 -8.10 -3.74
CA THR A 173 33.70 -9.03 -2.97
C THR A 173 34.11 -10.24 -3.81
N ASN A 174 33.16 -10.85 -4.51
CA ASN A 174 33.42 -12.04 -5.30
C ASN A 174 34.10 -11.76 -6.64
N GLU A 175 33.90 -10.58 -7.24
CA GLU A 175 34.67 -10.13 -8.41
C GLU A 175 36.16 -9.99 -8.06
N TYR A 176 36.46 -9.35 -6.94
CA TYR A 176 37.83 -9.20 -6.43
C TYR A 176 38.41 -10.55 -5.98
N PHE A 177 37.61 -11.41 -5.34
CA PHE A 177 38.07 -12.74 -4.95
C PHE A 177 38.40 -13.62 -6.15
N ALA A 178 37.56 -13.60 -7.19
CA ALA A 178 37.82 -14.30 -8.44
C ALA A 178 39.11 -13.78 -9.09
N SER A 179 39.30 -12.46 -9.13
CA SER A 179 40.51 -11.83 -9.68
C SER A 179 41.76 -12.22 -8.90
N ALA A 180 41.70 -12.23 -7.57
CA ALA A 180 42.80 -12.69 -6.72
C ALA A 180 43.20 -14.14 -7.05
N CYS A 181 42.21 -15.04 -7.12
CA CYS A 181 42.44 -16.44 -7.47
C CYS A 181 43.02 -16.61 -8.88
N TYR A 182 42.59 -15.82 -9.86
CA TYR A 182 43.23 -15.82 -11.18
C TYR A 182 44.71 -15.40 -11.12
N TYR A 183 45.05 -14.37 -10.35
CA TYR A 183 46.43 -13.93 -10.21
C TYR A 183 47.31 -14.95 -9.49
N TYR A 184 46.81 -15.55 -8.40
CA TYR A 184 47.55 -16.62 -7.72
C TYR A 184 47.74 -17.84 -8.62
N TYR A 185 46.73 -18.22 -9.39
CA TYR A 185 46.83 -19.30 -10.37
C TYR A 185 47.90 -19.03 -11.45
N THR A 186 48.02 -17.78 -11.89
CA THR A 186 49.02 -17.36 -12.88
C THR A 186 50.38 -16.98 -12.28
N GLY A 187 50.54 -17.08 -10.96
CA GLY A 187 51.78 -16.85 -10.23
C GLY A 187 52.09 -15.40 -9.92
N ASN A 188 51.13 -14.48 -10.08
CA ASN A 188 51.30 -13.05 -9.79
C ASN A 188 50.75 -12.69 -8.40
N TYR A 189 51.45 -13.12 -7.35
CA TYR A 189 50.98 -13.00 -5.96
C TYR A 189 50.78 -11.55 -5.51
N ASP A 190 51.66 -10.62 -5.89
CA ASP A 190 51.54 -9.21 -5.49
C ASP A 190 50.23 -8.58 -5.97
N MET A 191 49.79 -8.93 -7.20
CA MET A 191 48.49 -8.48 -7.71
C MET A 191 47.35 -9.20 -6.99
N GLY A 192 47.48 -10.50 -6.73
CA GLY A 192 46.48 -11.25 -5.97
C GLY A 192 46.24 -10.67 -4.58
N ASP A 193 47.30 -10.30 -3.87
CA ASP A 193 47.22 -9.67 -2.54
C ASP A 193 46.51 -8.31 -2.60
N ALA A 194 46.75 -7.52 -3.65
CA ALA A 194 46.06 -6.25 -3.85
C ALA A 194 44.55 -6.43 -4.09
N GLU A 195 44.14 -7.45 -4.86
CA GLU A 195 42.71 -7.76 -5.06
C GLU A 195 42.07 -8.26 -3.74
N ILE A 196 42.79 -9.03 -2.92
CA ILE A 196 42.32 -9.44 -1.58
C ILE A 196 42.12 -8.22 -0.66
N ASP A 197 43.01 -7.23 -0.73
CA ASP A 197 42.85 -5.98 0.03
C ASP A 197 41.59 -5.20 -0.38
N GLU A 198 41.24 -5.17 -1.67
CA GLU A 198 39.98 -4.56 -2.14
C GLU A 198 38.76 -5.40 -1.71
N MET A 199 38.80 -6.72 -1.88
CA MET A 199 37.77 -7.65 -1.39
C MET A 199 37.44 -7.40 0.09
N ASN A 200 38.48 -7.26 0.93
CA ASN A 200 38.31 -7.02 2.37
C ASN A 200 37.61 -5.69 2.70
N LYS A 201 37.72 -4.66 1.85
CA LYS A 201 36.98 -3.40 2.04
C LYS A 201 35.49 -3.57 1.81
N HIS A 202 35.12 -4.37 0.81
CA HIS A 202 33.72 -4.69 0.52
C HIS A 202 33.10 -5.57 1.61
N ILE A 203 33.80 -6.60 2.09
CA ILE A 203 33.37 -7.40 3.25
C ILE A 203 33.13 -6.51 4.48
N LYS A 204 34.05 -5.58 4.75
CA LYS A 204 33.88 -4.65 5.88
C LYS A 204 32.62 -3.79 5.72
N THR A 205 32.37 -3.28 4.51
CA THR A 205 31.16 -2.49 4.24
C THR A 205 29.90 -3.34 4.40
N HIS A 206 29.89 -4.56 3.87
CA HIS A 206 28.83 -5.54 4.09
C HIS A 206 28.54 -5.74 5.60
N ASP A 207 29.57 -5.99 6.40
CA ASP A 207 29.43 -6.23 7.84
C ASP A 207 28.86 -5.03 8.60
N GLU A 208 29.11 -3.80 8.12
CA GLU A 208 28.54 -2.57 8.67
C GLU A 208 27.04 -2.37 8.30
N LEU A 209 26.54 -3.10 7.29
CA LEU A 209 25.15 -3.05 6.83
C LEU A 209 24.26 -4.09 7.53
N VAL A 210 24.79 -5.29 7.80
CA VAL A 210 24.04 -6.41 8.42
C VAL A 210 23.31 -6.03 9.73
N PRO A 211 23.87 -5.24 10.66
CA PRO A 211 23.12 -4.81 11.85
C PRO A 211 21.88 -3.97 11.51
N LYS A 212 21.96 -3.13 10.48
CA LYS A 212 20.85 -2.26 10.05
C LYS A 212 19.74 -3.08 9.40
N GLU A 213 20.09 -4.16 8.72
CA GLU A 213 19.15 -5.12 8.12
C GLU A 213 18.36 -5.83 9.22
N ASN A 214 19.07 -6.35 10.23
CA ASN A 214 18.46 -6.97 11.41
C ASN A 214 17.50 -6.01 12.16
N ASP A 215 17.86 -4.73 12.29
CA ASP A 215 17.00 -3.71 12.90
C ASP A 215 15.72 -3.48 12.08
N LEU A 216 15.80 -3.52 10.75
CA LEU A 216 14.64 -3.39 9.86
C LEU A 216 13.74 -4.61 9.93
N TRP A 217 14.29 -5.83 9.90
CA TRP A 217 13.51 -7.05 10.10
C TRP A 217 12.78 -7.04 11.45
N SER A 218 13.49 -6.69 12.54
CA SER A 218 12.90 -6.58 13.88
C SER A 218 11.76 -5.55 13.93
N SER A 219 11.92 -4.43 13.21
CA SER A 219 10.89 -3.38 13.11
C SER A 219 9.66 -3.83 12.32
N ILE A 220 9.86 -4.63 11.27
CA ILE A 220 8.79 -5.23 10.48
C ILE A 220 8.01 -6.22 11.36
N ASP A 221 8.71 -7.13 12.05
CA ASP A 221 8.07 -8.13 12.91
C ASP A 221 7.24 -7.47 14.01
N ALA A 222 7.80 -6.49 14.72
CA ALA A 222 7.07 -5.73 15.74
C ALA A 222 5.83 -5.02 15.17
N LEU A 223 5.89 -4.53 13.93
CA LEU A 223 4.73 -3.92 13.28
C LEU A 223 3.67 -4.98 12.92
N LEU A 224 4.10 -6.14 12.44
CA LEU A 224 3.22 -7.25 12.06
C LEU A 224 2.51 -7.88 13.27
N GLU A 225 3.17 -8.02 14.41
CA GLU A 225 2.55 -8.48 15.65
C GLU A 225 1.43 -7.54 16.12
N ASN A 226 1.59 -6.23 15.92
CA ASN A 226 0.55 -5.25 16.23
C ASN A 226 -0.63 -5.25 15.24
N PHE A 227 -0.54 -6.01 14.14
CA PHE A 227 -1.68 -6.26 13.24
C PHE A 227 -2.51 -7.49 13.62
N SER A 228 -1.98 -8.36 14.49
CA SER A 228 -2.67 -9.56 14.98
C SER A 228 -3.62 -9.28 16.14
#